data_AF-A0A9E1T4I7-F1
#
_entry.id   AF-A0A9E1T4I7-F1
#
_cell.length_a   1.000
_cell.length_b   1.000
_cell.length_c   1.000
_cell.angle_alpha   90.00
_cell.angle_beta   90.00
_cell.angle_gamma   90.00
#
_symmetry.space_group_name_H-M   'P 1'
#
loop_
_entity.id
_entity.type
_entity.pdbx_description
1 polymer ?
#
loop_
_entity_poly.entity_id
_entity_poly.type
_entity_poly.pdbx_seq_one_letter_code
_entity_poly.pdbx_strand_id
1 'polypeptide(L)'
;MEWRIASIGTLANNPLWNEKGSPRTGHATTTVIKTGSAVLLVDPSLPAQVLDARLQERWGMRLSEITHVFLTSFDPDRRRALDGLEHATWYMHEPEIDAAASAISEELYRAEGDEELSQILEHHKDLLLSFSVSDDNMFDGVDLFPIPGYTPGSCGLLLPTPTQTILICGDTIA
;
A
#
# COMPACT_ATOMS: atom_id res chain seq x y z
N MET A 1 21.00 2.79 3.67
CA MET A 1 19.53 2.88 3.57
C MET A 1 19.01 3.88 4.58
N GLU A 2 18.06 4.72 4.18
CA GLU A 2 17.32 5.63 5.06
C GLU A 2 15.83 5.34 4.95
N TRP A 3 15.07 5.53 6.04
CA TRP A 3 13.62 5.40 6.02
C TRP A 3 12.98 6.43 6.95
N ARG A 4 11.75 6.89 6.63
CA ARG A 4 10.93 7.72 7.52
C ARG A 4 9.44 7.52 7.25
N ILE A 5 8.61 7.78 8.27
CA ILE A 5 7.17 7.87 8.11
C ILE A 5 6.81 9.24 7.49
N ALA A 6 6.22 9.22 6.28
CA ALA A 6 5.70 10.42 5.63
C ALA A 6 4.35 10.85 6.23
N SER A 7 3.49 9.89 6.55
CA SER A 7 2.20 10.13 7.21
C SER A 7 1.90 8.99 8.17
N ILE A 8 1.48 9.31 9.39
CA ILE A 8 1.00 8.32 10.36
C ILE A 8 -0.48 8.08 10.08
N GLY A 9 -0.86 6.80 10.00
CA GLY A 9 -2.23 6.37 9.74
C GLY A 9 -3.23 6.79 10.83
N THR A 10 -4.52 6.72 10.49
CA THR A 10 -5.61 6.89 11.45
C THR A 10 -6.75 5.95 11.09
N LEU A 11 -7.39 5.37 12.11
CA LEU A 11 -8.59 4.56 11.90
C LEU A 11 -9.78 5.47 11.61
N ALA A 12 -10.64 5.04 10.69
CA ALA A 12 -11.88 5.74 10.37
C ALA A 12 -12.82 5.82 11.58
N ASN A 13 -12.79 4.79 12.43
CA ASN A 13 -13.48 4.69 13.71
C ASN A 13 -12.63 3.89 14.70
N ASN A 14 -12.72 4.22 15.99
CA ASN A 14 -12.08 3.45 17.04
C ASN A 14 -13.04 2.37 17.55
N PRO A 15 -12.70 1.07 17.41
CA PRO A 15 -13.59 -0.04 17.78
C PRO A 15 -13.87 -0.10 19.30
N LEU A 16 -13.05 0.53 20.13
CA LEU A 16 -13.18 0.52 21.58
C LEU A 16 -13.96 1.72 22.12
N TRP A 17 -14.31 2.71 21.29
CA TRP A 17 -14.86 3.99 21.74
C TRP A 17 -16.36 4.14 21.48
N ASN A 18 -17.04 3.05 21.09
CA ASN A 18 -18.49 3.04 20.78
C ASN A 18 -18.91 4.16 19.80
N GLU A 19 -18.03 4.48 18.85
CA GLU A 19 -18.29 5.48 17.83
C GLU A 19 -19.28 4.93 16.79
N LYS A 20 -20.13 5.80 16.25
CA LYS A 20 -21.08 5.45 15.18
C LYS A 20 -20.51 5.86 13.83
N GLY A 21 -20.57 4.95 12.86
CA GLY A 21 -20.08 5.19 11.50
C GLY A 21 -18.58 5.43 11.47
N SER A 22 -18.13 6.27 10.52
CA SER A 22 -16.73 6.64 10.32
C SER A 22 -16.55 8.13 10.60
N PRO A 23 -16.37 8.54 11.87
CA PRO A 23 -16.24 9.95 12.25
C PRO A 23 -14.99 10.63 11.65
N ARG A 24 -14.04 9.86 11.13
CA ARG A 24 -12.81 10.34 10.51
C ARG A 24 -12.57 9.62 9.19
N THR A 25 -11.84 10.27 8.29
CA THR A 25 -11.31 9.62 7.09
C THR A 25 -10.12 8.76 7.49
N GLY A 26 -10.29 7.43 7.45
CA GLY A 26 -9.20 6.51 7.70
C GLY A 26 -8.15 6.51 6.59
N HIS A 27 -6.89 6.31 6.96
CA HIS A 27 -5.78 6.12 6.03
C HIS A 27 -4.67 5.31 6.71
N ALA A 28 -3.93 4.53 5.92
CA ALA A 28 -2.79 3.75 6.37
C ALA A 28 -1.55 4.63 6.61
N THR A 29 -0.59 4.10 7.37
CA THR A 29 0.71 4.77 7.56
C THR A 29 1.52 4.67 6.27
N THR A 30 1.92 5.82 5.72
CA THR A 30 2.79 5.87 4.53
C THR A 30 4.25 6.00 4.94
N THR A 31 5.09 5.07 4.49
CA THR A 31 6.54 5.05 4.79
C THR A 31 7.35 5.28 3.53
N VAL A 32 8.43 6.05 3.64
CA VAL A 32 9.40 6.28 2.57
C VAL A 32 10.68 5.54 2.92
N ILE A 33 11.24 4.81 1.97
CA ILE A 33 12.52 4.11 2.08
C ILE A 33 13.40 4.55 0.91
N LYS A 34 14.67 4.90 1.19
CA LYS A 34 15.67 5.21 0.18
C LYS A 34 16.86 4.29 0.31
N THR A 35 17.17 3.58 -0.77
CA THR A 35 18.31 2.67 -0.86
C THR A 35 18.90 2.72 -2.26
N GLY A 36 20.21 3.00 -2.37
CA GLY A 36 20.85 3.29 -3.65
C GLY A 36 20.15 4.42 -4.42
N SER A 37 19.74 4.12 -5.66
CA SER A 37 18.93 5.00 -6.51
C SER A 37 17.42 4.81 -6.33
N ALA A 38 16.98 3.81 -5.58
CA ALA A 38 15.57 3.53 -5.34
C ALA A 38 15.04 4.43 -4.22
N VAL A 39 13.92 5.08 -4.51
CA VAL A 39 13.02 5.75 -3.57
C VAL A 39 11.68 5.01 -3.61
N LEU A 40 11.41 4.28 -2.54
CA LEU A 40 10.25 3.41 -2.38
C LEU A 40 9.24 4.06 -1.43
N LEU A 41 7.98 4.07 -1.85
CA LEU A 41 6.85 4.52 -1.05
C LEU A 41 5.96 3.33 -0.69
N VAL A 42 5.72 3.12 0.60
CA VAL A 42 4.89 2.03 1.12
C VAL A 42 3.54 2.57 1.52
N ASP A 43 2.46 1.95 1.03
CA ASP A 43 1.05 2.29 1.32
C ASP A 43 0.73 3.80 1.18
N PRO A 44 0.77 4.37 -0.04
CA PRO A 44 0.46 5.78 -0.31
C PRO A 44 -1.05 6.09 -0.16
N SER A 45 -1.49 6.18 1.09
CA SER A 45 -2.90 6.19 1.49
C SER A 45 -3.57 7.57 1.51
N LEU A 46 -2.78 8.65 1.41
CA LEU A 46 -3.30 10.01 1.23
C LEU A 46 -3.44 10.35 -0.25
N PRO A 47 -4.37 11.25 -0.64
CA PRO A 47 -4.43 11.75 -2.01
C PRO A 47 -3.08 12.35 -2.45
N ALA A 48 -2.72 12.18 -3.73
CA ALA A 48 -1.42 12.56 -4.27
C ALA A 48 -0.95 13.99 -3.89
N GLN A 49 -1.83 14.99 -4.00
CA GLN A 49 -1.50 16.37 -3.64
C GLN A 49 -1.17 16.53 -2.15
N VAL A 50 -1.89 15.84 -1.27
CA VAL A 50 -1.65 15.88 0.18
C VAL A 50 -0.34 15.16 0.50
N LEU A 51 -0.09 14.03 -0.16
CA LEU A 51 1.13 13.26 0.03
C LEU A 51 2.38 14.00 -0.45
N ASP A 52 2.33 14.69 -1.60
CA ASP A 52 3.43 15.55 -2.09
C ASP A 52 3.81 16.62 -1.05
N ALA A 53 2.82 17.27 -0.44
CA ALA A 53 3.07 18.24 0.63
C ALA A 53 3.74 17.59 1.87
N ARG A 54 3.31 16.39 2.28
CA ARG A 54 3.92 15.67 3.41
C ARG A 54 5.35 15.22 3.14
N LEU A 55 5.64 14.78 1.91
CA LEU A 55 6.99 14.44 1.47
C LEU A 55 7.89 15.68 1.50
N GLN A 56 7.40 16.83 1.01
CA GLN A 56 8.16 18.07 1.04
C GLN A 56 8.45 18.53 2.48
N GLU A 57 7.47 18.46 3.38
CA GLU A 57 7.61 18.86 4.79
C GLU A 57 8.60 17.98 5.57
N ARG A 58 8.55 16.65 5.39
CA ARG A 58 9.32 15.70 6.21
C ARG A 58 10.63 15.22 5.61
N TRP A 59 10.73 15.31 4.28
CA TRP A 59 11.81 14.74 3.48
C TRP A 59 12.43 15.74 2.49
N GLY A 60 11.79 16.89 2.25
CA GLY A 60 12.24 17.84 1.23
C GLY A 60 12.15 17.31 -0.19
N MET A 61 11.32 16.29 -0.41
CA MET A 61 11.18 15.52 -1.64
C MET A 61 9.80 15.73 -2.27
N ARG A 62 9.73 15.60 -3.59
CA ARG A 62 8.49 15.62 -4.38
C ARG A 62 7.99 14.20 -4.67
N LEU A 63 6.69 14.05 -4.85
CA LEU A 63 6.05 12.81 -5.27
C LEU A 63 6.61 12.30 -6.62
N SER A 64 7.03 13.22 -7.49
CA SER A 64 7.67 12.91 -8.79
C SER A 64 9.07 12.29 -8.68
N GLU A 65 9.67 12.27 -7.48
CA GLU A 65 10.97 11.64 -7.22
C GLU A 65 10.83 10.19 -6.73
N ILE A 66 9.59 9.74 -6.50
CA ILE A 66 9.32 8.35 -6.11
C ILE A 66 9.54 7.46 -7.33
N THR A 67 10.33 6.40 -7.15
CA THR A 67 10.67 5.47 -8.24
C THR A 67 9.87 4.17 -8.15
N HIS A 68 9.47 3.80 -6.94
CA HIS A 68 8.79 2.54 -6.69
C HIS A 68 7.69 2.73 -5.63
N VAL A 69 6.63 1.93 -5.74
CA VAL A 69 5.57 1.81 -4.74
C VAL A 69 5.47 0.37 -4.30
N PHE A 70 5.28 0.11 -3.02
CA PHE A 70 4.93 -1.22 -2.50
C PHE A 70 3.64 -1.12 -1.71
N LEU A 71 2.71 -2.04 -1.94
CA LEU A 71 1.49 -2.16 -1.14
C LEU A 71 1.56 -3.39 -0.24
N THR A 72 1.20 -3.21 1.03
CA THR A 72 1.14 -4.33 2.00
C THR A 72 -0.07 -5.23 1.78
N SER A 73 -1.15 -4.66 1.22
CA SER A 73 -2.37 -5.33 0.75
C SER A 73 -3.02 -4.53 -0.38
N PHE A 74 -3.95 -5.12 -1.13
CA PHE A 74 -4.63 -4.45 -2.25
C PHE A 74 -5.79 -3.53 -1.83
N ASP A 75 -5.91 -3.17 -0.55
CA ASP A 75 -7.07 -2.40 -0.07
C ASP A 75 -7.16 -1.01 -0.71
N PRO A 76 -8.40 -0.52 -1.00
CA PRO A 76 -8.62 0.79 -1.60
C PRO A 76 -7.98 1.97 -0.86
N ASP A 77 -7.89 1.90 0.47
CA ASP A 77 -7.34 3.00 1.24
C ASP A 77 -5.83 3.15 1.10
N ARG A 78 -5.09 2.10 0.76
CA ARG A 78 -3.63 2.11 0.59
C ARG A 78 -3.15 2.68 -0.74
N ARG A 79 -4.04 2.77 -1.72
CA ARG A 79 -3.72 3.09 -3.12
C ARG A 79 -4.21 4.46 -3.60
N ARG A 80 -4.59 5.35 -2.68
CA ARG A 80 -5.19 6.67 -3.03
C ARG A 80 -4.27 7.64 -3.75
N ALA A 81 -2.94 7.44 -3.69
CA ALA A 81 -1.99 8.29 -4.41
C ALA A 81 -1.48 7.69 -5.72
N LEU A 82 -1.93 6.49 -6.13
CA LEU A 82 -1.39 5.81 -7.32
C LEU A 82 -1.53 6.64 -8.60
N ASP A 83 -2.63 7.38 -8.78
CA ASP A 83 -2.82 8.28 -9.92
C ASP A 83 -1.73 9.37 -10.04
N GLY A 84 -1.04 9.70 -8.94
CA GLY A 84 0.10 10.63 -8.93
C GLY A 84 1.47 9.95 -9.12
N LEU A 85 1.49 8.62 -9.26
CA LEU A 85 2.67 7.76 -9.21
C LEU A 85 2.77 6.84 -10.42
N GLU A 86 2.08 7.15 -11.53
CA GLU A 86 2.08 6.38 -12.78
C GLU A 86 3.49 6.21 -13.40
N HIS A 87 4.44 7.07 -13.02
CA HIS A 87 5.84 7.01 -13.45
C HIS A 87 6.68 6.01 -12.64
N ALA A 88 6.20 5.57 -11.47
CA ALA A 88 6.87 4.61 -10.61
C ALA A 88 6.46 3.18 -10.95
N THR A 89 7.31 2.21 -10.62
CA THR A 89 6.94 0.79 -10.70
C THR A 89 6.20 0.39 -9.43
N TRP A 90 5.03 -0.23 -9.58
CA TRP A 90 4.22 -0.65 -8.44
C TRP A 90 4.41 -2.12 -8.18
N TYR A 91 4.57 -2.44 -6.91
CA TYR A 91 4.94 -3.75 -6.45
C TYR A 91 3.99 -4.25 -5.38
N MET A 92 3.81 -5.56 -5.40
CA MET A 92 3.07 -6.30 -4.40
C MET A 92 3.67 -7.70 -4.27
N HIS A 93 3.35 -8.37 -3.16
CA HIS A 93 3.69 -9.77 -2.97
C HIS A 93 2.79 -10.67 -3.82
N GLU A 94 3.36 -11.68 -4.49
CA GLU A 94 2.63 -12.55 -5.42
C GLU A 94 1.37 -13.19 -4.79
N PRO A 95 1.43 -13.80 -3.59
CA PRO A 95 0.24 -14.30 -2.90
C PRO A 95 -0.87 -13.27 -2.68
N GLU A 96 -0.56 -11.98 -2.56
CA GLU A 96 -1.56 -10.93 -2.44
C GLU A 96 -2.22 -10.61 -3.78
N ILE A 97 -1.43 -10.59 -4.87
CA ILE A 97 -1.95 -10.43 -6.22
C ILE A 97 -2.91 -11.59 -6.54
N ASP A 98 -2.51 -12.82 -6.24
CA ASP A 98 -3.34 -14.01 -6.48
C ASP A 98 -4.62 -14.01 -5.64
N ALA A 99 -4.52 -13.63 -4.36
CA ALA A 99 -5.67 -13.53 -3.47
C ALA A 99 -6.65 -12.45 -3.92
N ALA A 100 -6.15 -11.27 -4.30
CA ALA A 100 -6.95 -10.17 -4.82
C ALA A 100 -7.62 -10.54 -6.16
N ALA A 101 -6.89 -11.15 -7.08
CA ALA A 101 -7.41 -11.59 -8.38
C ALA A 101 -8.55 -12.63 -8.21
N SER A 102 -8.37 -13.57 -7.29
CA SER A 102 -9.39 -14.56 -6.94
C SER A 102 -10.63 -13.90 -6.33
N ALA A 103 -10.44 -12.99 -5.37
CA ALA A 103 -11.54 -12.27 -4.72
C ALA A 103 -12.36 -11.45 -5.73
N ILE A 104 -11.71 -10.70 -6.61
CA ILE A 104 -12.36 -9.90 -7.65
C ILE A 104 -13.12 -10.79 -8.63
N SER A 105 -12.54 -11.91 -9.06
CA SER A 105 -13.19 -12.85 -9.99
C SER A 105 -14.46 -13.46 -9.40
N GLU A 106 -14.41 -13.87 -8.13
CA GLU A 106 -15.58 -14.39 -7.41
C GLU A 106 -16.66 -13.33 -7.19
N GLU A 107 -16.27 -12.07 -7.01
CA GLU A 107 -17.21 -10.97 -6.85
C GLU A 107 -17.83 -10.55 -8.18
N LEU A 108 -17.08 -10.56 -9.28
CA LEU A 108 -17.59 -10.35 -10.65
C LEU A 108 -18.64 -11.40 -11.02
N TYR A 109 -18.40 -12.67 -10.69
CA TYR A 109 -19.37 -13.73 -10.91
C TYR A 109 -20.66 -13.50 -10.11
N ARG A 110 -20.55 -13.01 -8.87
CA ARG A 110 -21.71 -12.68 -8.01
C ARG A 110 -22.44 -11.41 -8.45
N ALA A 111 -21.75 -10.48 -9.10
CA ALA A 111 -22.29 -9.23 -9.62
C ALA A 111 -23.00 -9.41 -10.97
N GLU A 112 -23.15 -10.63 -11.49
CA GLU A 112 -23.82 -10.88 -12.76
C GLU A 112 -25.23 -10.24 -12.80
N GLY A 113 -25.44 -9.33 -13.75
CA GLY A 113 -26.68 -8.56 -13.89
C GLY A 113 -26.67 -7.18 -13.21
N ASP A 114 -25.62 -6.85 -12.44
CA ASP A 114 -25.33 -5.50 -11.93
C ASP A 114 -24.20 -4.87 -12.76
N GLU A 115 -24.57 -4.08 -13.76
CA GLU A 115 -23.61 -3.45 -14.67
C GLU A 115 -22.71 -2.44 -13.97
N GLU A 116 -23.21 -1.72 -12.97
CA GLU A 116 -22.44 -0.70 -12.24
C GLU A 116 -21.36 -1.36 -11.38
N LEU A 117 -21.73 -2.37 -10.60
CA LEU A 117 -20.78 -3.11 -9.78
C LEU A 117 -19.75 -3.84 -10.64
N SER A 118 -20.17 -4.44 -11.76
CA SER A 118 -19.27 -5.13 -12.69
C SER A 118 -18.21 -4.18 -13.26
N GLN A 119 -18.60 -2.95 -13.65
CA GLN A 119 -17.66 -1.95 -14.16
C GLN A 119 -16.62 -1.52 -13.11
N ILE A 120 -17.05 -1.35 -11.85
CA ILE A 120 -16.14 -1.01 -10.74
C ILE A 120 -15.11 -2.14 -10.51
N LEU A 121 -15.57 -3.39 -10.52
CA LEU A 121 -14.72 -4.56 -10.30
C LEU A 121 -13.74 -4.80 -11.46
N GLU A 122 -14.16 -4.59 -12.71
CA GLU A 122 -13.24 -4.65 -13.86
C GLU A 122 -12.18 -3.55 -13.78
N HIS A 123 -12.54 -2.33 -13.35
CA HIS A 123 -11.54 -1.29 -13.11
C HIS A 123 -10.52 -1.67 -12.02
N HIS A 124 -10.98 -2.32 -10.94
CA HIS A 124 -10.08 -2.84 -9.90
C HIS A 124 -9.15 -3.93 -10.43
N LYS A 125 -9.65 -4.80 -11.31
CA LYS A 125 -8.87 -5.84 -11.97
C LYS A 125 -7.80 -5.25 -12.90
N ASP A 126 -8.15 -4.26 -13.71
CA ASP A 126 -7.19 -3.55 -14.57
C ASP A 126 -6.08 -2.87 -13.75
N LEU A 127 -6.45 -2.26 -12.62
CA LEU A 127 -5.48 -1.69 -11.70
C LEU A 127 -4.58 -2.77 -11.07
N LEU A 128 -5.14 -3.92 -10.67
CA LEU A 128 -4.35 -5.04 -10.14
C LEU A 128 -3.31 -5.55 -11.17
N LEU A 129 -3.68 -5.60 -12.45
CA LEU A 129 -2.78 -6.01 -13.54
C LEU A 129 -1.61 -5.05 -13.77
N SER A 130 -1.65 -3.85 -13.20
CA SER A 130 -0.55 -2.87 -13.27
C SER A 130 0.57 -3.14 -12.25
N PHE A 131 0.37 -4.09 -11.31
CA PHE A 131 1.36 -4.45 -10.30
C PHE A 131 2.36 -5.49 -10.81
N SER A 132 3.63 -5.27 -10.46
CA SER A 132 4.71 -6.23 -10.64
C SER A 132 4.88 -7.08 -9.38
N VAL A 133 5.24 -8.35 -9.56
CA VAL A 133 5.67 -9.22 -8.45
C VAL A 133 7.00 -8.71 -7.92
N SER A 134 7.11 -8.64 -6.60
CA SER A 134 8.34 -8.27 -5.91
C SER A 134 9.25 -9.48 -5.72
N ASP A 135 10.56 -9.31 -5.91
CA ASP A 135 11.55 -10.30 -5.47
C ASP A 135 11.65 -10.32 -3.92
N ASP A 136 12.01 -11.47 -3.34
CA ASP A 136 12.19 -11.63 -1.88
C ASP A 136 13.15 -10.58 -1.27
N ASN A 137 14.24 -10.27 -1.99
CA ASN A 137 15.19 -9.22 -1.64
C ASN A 137 14.98 -8.06 -2.61
N MET A 138 13.90 -7.31 -2.41
CA MET A 138 13.40 -6.31 -3.34
C MET A 138 14.45 -5.24 -3.68
N PHE A 139 15.18 -4.79 -2.66
CA PHE A 139 16.32 -3.88 -2.78
C PHE A 139 17.36 -4.17 -1.70
N ASP A 140 18.55 -3.54 -1.81
CA ASP A 140 19.57 -3.63 -0.77
C ASP A 140 19.02 -3.13 0.59
N GLY A 141 18.91 -4.06 1.55
CA GLY A 141 18.36 -3.82 2.88
C GLY A 141 16.83 -3.71 2.95
N VAL A 142 16.11 -4.14 1.92
CA VAL A 142 14.63 -4.15 1.87
C VAL A 142 14.16 -5.54 1.44
N ASP A 143 13.71 -6.32 2.42
CA ASP A 143 13.29 -7.70 2.20
C ASP A 143 11.77 -7.84 2.39
N LEU A 144 11.15 -8.68 1.58
CA LEU A 144 9.76 -9.08 1.80
C LEU A 144 9.66 -9.87 3.11
N PHE A 145 8.60 -9.61 3.87
CA PHE A 145 8.32 -10.33 5.10
C PHE A 145 6.85 -10.78 5.11
N PRO A 146 6.56 -12.00 4.59
CA PRO A 146 5.21 -12.52 4.55
C PRO A 146 4.59 -12.59 5.95
N ILE A 147 3.45 -11.94 6.11
CA ILE A 147 2.72 -11.82 7.38
C ILE A 147 1.23 -12.05 7.10
N PRO A 148 0.84 -13.27 6.70
CA PRO A 148 -0.55 -13.56 6.41
C PRO A 148 -1.38 -13.39 7.69
N GLY A 149 -2.59 -12.87 7.54
CA GLY A 149 -3.53 -12.70 8.65
C GLY A 149 -4.66 -11.74 8.33
N TYR A 150 -4.32 -10.53 7.91
CA TYR A 150 -5.31 -9.54 7.46
C TYR A 150 -5.90 -9.94 6.10
N THR A 151 -5.03 -10.19 5.12
CA THR A 151 -5.33 -10.97 3.90
C THR A 151 -4.47 -12.24 3.86
N PRO A 152 -4.81 -13.24 3.03
CA PRO A 152 -3.97 -14.41 2.80
C PRO A 152 -2.58 -14.08 2.26
N GLY A 153 -2.45 -12.98 1.51
CA GLY A 153 -1.21 -12.56 0.86
C GLY A 153 -0.46 -11.41 1.54
N SER A 154 -1.00 -10.88 2.65
CA SER A 154 -0.45 -9.74 3.38
C SER A 154 1.06 -9.88 3.59
N CYS A 155 1.79 -8.83 3.18
CA CYS A 155 3.25 -8.85 3.21
C CYS A 155 3.78 -7.50 3.68
N GLY A 156 4.68 -7.57 4.66
CA GLY A 156 5.40 -6.42 5.16
C GLY A 156 6.76 -6.27 4.49
N LEU A 157 7.50 -5.25 4.93
CA LEU A 157 8.90 -5.08 4.56
C LEU A 157 9.78 -5.08 5.81
N LEU A 158 10.83 -5.90 5.79
CA LEU A 158 11.86 -5.97 6.82
C LEU A 158 13.03 -5.07 6.41
N LEU A 159 13.39 -4.13 7.29
CA LEU A 159 14.46 -3.17 7.08
C LEU A 159 15.53 -3.34 8.17
N PRO A 160 16.55 -4.18 7.95
CA PRO A 160 17.70 -4.23 8.83
C PRO A 160 18.49 -2.92 8.72
N THR A 161 18.67 -2.23 9.84
CA THR A 161 19.54 -1.05 9.93
C THR A 161 20.70 -1.34 10.90
N PRO A 162 21.79 -0.56 10.90
CA PRO A 162 22.95 -0.83 11.76
C PRO A 162 22.65 -0.89 13.27
N THR A 163 21.57 -0.26 13.73
CA THR A 163 21.24 -0.14 15.17
C THR A 163 19.91 -0.80 15.54
N GLN A 164 19.05 -1.12 14.58
CA GLN A 164 17.71 -1.65 14.82
C GLN A 164 17.18 -2.36 13.57
N THR A 165 16.24 -3.29 13.77
CA THR A 165 15.48 -3.90 12.67
C THR A 165 14.06 -3.35 12.72
N ILE A 166 13.59 -2.82 11.60
CA ILE A 166 12.25 -2.28 11.47
C ILE A 166 11.43 -3.24 10.64
N LEU A 167 10.18 -3.49 11.04
CA LEU A 167 9.21 -4.23 10.26
C LEU A 167 8.02 -3.31 9.97
N ILE A 168 7.69 -3.13 8.69
CA ILE A 168 6.48 -2.45 8.26
C ILE A 168 5.39 -3.52 8.09
N CYS A 169 4.38 -3.51 8.96
CA CYS A 169 3.43 -4.64 9.08
C CYS A 169 2.13 -4.50 8.27
N GLY A 170 1.86 -3.34 7.67
CA GLY A 170 0.51 -3.04 7.18
C GLY A 170 -0.55 -3.21 8.27
N ASP A 171 -1.69 -3.82 7.94
CA ASP A 171 -2.81 -4.05 8.87
C ASP A 171 -2.76 -5.43 9.56
N THR A 172 -1.68 -6.20 9.40
CA THR A 172 -1.58 -7.53 10.04
C THR A 172 -1.53 -7.46 11.56
N ILE A 173 -1.04 -6.33 12.11
CA ILE A 173 -0.94 -6.10 13.55
C ILE A 173 -1.83 -4.90 13.90
N ALA A 174 -2.92 -5.13 14.63
CA ALA A 174 -3.89 -4.12 15.05
C ALA A 174 -3.85 -3.87 16.57
#